data_AF-A0A1G6QES6-F1
#
_entry.id   AF-A0A1G6QES6-F1
#
_cell.length_a   1.000
_cell.length_b   1.000
_cell.length_c   1.000
_cell.angle_alpha   90.00
_cell.angle_beta   90.00
_cell.angle_gamma   90.00
#
_symmetry.space_group_name_H-M   'P 1'
#
loop_
_entity.id
_entity.type
_entity.pdbx_description
1 polymer ?
#
loop_
_entity_poly.entity_id
_entity_poly.type
_entity_poly.pdbx_seq_one_letter_code
_entity_poly.pdbx_strand_id
1 'polypeptide(L)'
;MSRLSARKISSFLTSRLPSVKKETLQPTHSAPHHRWDEASKASLVILWGLLVYPQLDPESKNRGRPAMHKEEIYRLFKEHLGTQTQWEGMLTQLRDYDYVRFTRDGSITAGTRLWTAVDGAKMYRVFRSSNLSRQEWLREKKDKQD
;
A
#
# COMPACT_ATOMS: atom_id res chain seq x y z
N MET A 1 18.50 -29.57 -22.15
CA MET A 1 17.82 -28.78 -21.11
C MET A 1 16.31 -28.88 -21.32
N SER A 2 15.64 -29.77 -20.58
CA SER A 2 14.27 -30.19 -20.89
C SER A 2 13.25 -29.26 -20.23
N ARG A 3 12.41 -28.62 -21.05
CA ARG A 3 11.31 -27.73 -20.64
C ARG A 3 10.24 -28.54 -19.90
N LEU A 4 10.04 -28.25 -18.61
CA LEU A 4 8.94 -28.79 -17.82
C LEU A 4 7.62 -28.13 -18.26
N SER A 5 6.69 -28.93 -18.78
CA SER A 5 5.33 -28.49 -19.17
C SER A 5 4.49 -28.19 -17.94
N ALA A 6 3.72 -27.10 -17.98
CA ALA A 6 2.83 -26.64 -16.91
C ALA A 6 1.85 -27.73 -16.39
N ARG A 7 1.54 -28.74 -17.21
CA ARG A 7 0.73 -29.91 -16.81
C ARG A 7 1.38 -30.80 -15.74
N LYS A 8 2.71 -30.83 -15.64
CA LYS A 8 3.42 -31.58 -14.60
C LYS A 8 3.37 -30.88 -13.24
N ILE A 9 3.22 -29.56 -13.22
CA ILE A 9 3.13 -28.78 -11.98
C ILE A 9 1.72 -28.91 -11.39
N SER A 10 0.67 -28.93 -12.22
CA SER A 10 -0.70 -29.12 -11.76
C SER A 10 -0.94 -30.48 -11.08
N SER A 11 -0.23 -31.54 -11.50
CA SER A 11 -0.37 -32.86 -10.88
C SER A 11 0.22 -32.95 -9.47
N PHE A 12 1.11 -32.04 -9.07
CA PHE A 12 1.65 -31.99 -7.69
C PHE A 12 0.74 -31.24 -6.71
N LEU A 13 -0.24 -30.46 -7.22
CA LEU A 13 -1.11 -29.64 -6.37
C LEU A 13 -2.46 -30.29 -6.10
N THR A 14 -2.74 -31.46 -6.67
CA THR A 14 -4.04 -32.15 -6.55
C THR A 14 -3.89 -33.50 -5.88
N SER A 15 -3.48 -33.52 -4.60
CA SER A 15 -3.77 -34.67 -3.75
C SER A 15 -4.02 -34.27 -2.30
N ARG A 16 -5.32 -34.28 -1.96
CA ARG A 16 -5.94 -34.54 -0.66
C ARG A 16 -5.80 -33.44 0.42
N LEU A 17 -6.95 -32.89 0.82
CA LEU A 17 -7.64 -33.26 2.06
C LEU A 17 -9.07 -32.66 2.08
N PRO A 18 -10.00 -33.26 2.86
CA PRO A 18 -11.43 -33.29 2.58
C PRO A 18 -12.20 -32.09 3.13
N SER A 19 -13.41 -31.95 2.60
CA SER A 19 -14.54 -31.15 3.08
C SER A 19 -14.54 -30.91 4.60
N VAL A 20 -14.07 -29.73 5.01
CA VAL A 20 -14.44 -29.12 6.28
C VAL A 20 -15.62 -28.21 5.98
N LYS A 21 -16.74 -28.47 6.67
CA LYS A 21 -17.94 -27.63 6.67
C LYS A 21 -17.52 -26.16 6.73
N LYS A 22 -18.22 -25.30 5.98
CA LYS A 22 -18.16 -23.84 6.11
C LYS A 22 -18.58 -23.43 7.53
N GLU A 23 -17.69 -23.61 8.49
CA GLU A 23 -17.61 -22.71 9.62
C GLU A 23 -17.00 -21.44 9.06
N THR A 24 -17.86 -20.44 8.92
CA THR A 24 -17.47 -19.06 8.74
C THR A 24 -16.54 -18.70 9.90
N LEU A 25 -15.24 -18.92 9.70
CA LEU A 25 -14.17 -18.32 10.47
C LEU A 25 -14.34 -16.81 10.31
N GLN A 26 -15.13 -16.23 11.20
CA GLN A 26 -15.02 -14.82 11.57
C GLN A 26 -13.51 -14.56 11.73
N PRO A 27 -12.90 -13.63 10.97
CA PRO A 27 -11.52 -13.27 11.22
C PRO A 27 -11.50 -12.50 12.55
N THR A 28 -11.28 -13.22 13.65
CA THR A 28 -11.13 -12.68 15.00
C THR A 28 -9.77 -12.02 15.22
N HIS A 29 -9.04 -11.70 14.15
CA HIS A 29 -7.97 -10.71 14.18
C HIS A 29 -8.43 -9.46 13.44
N SER A 30 -9.15 -8.57 14.15
CA SER A 30 -9.33 -7.21 13.67
C SER A 30 -7.93 -6.61 13.49
N ALA A 31 -7.58 -6.19 12.27
CA ALA A 31 -6.28 -5.59 12.04
C ALA A 31 -6.10 -4.37 12.99
N PRO A 32 -4.89 -4.10 13.51
CA PRO A 32 -4.68 -3.07 14.52
C PRO A 32 -5.29 -1.71 14.15
N HIS A 33 -5.31 -1.39 12.86
CA HIS A 33 -5.79 -0.13 12.32
C HIS A 33 -7.32 0.03 12.29
N HIS A 34 -8.11 -1.02 12.55
CA HIS A 34 -9.58 -0.89 12.60
C HIS A 34 -10.04 0.02 13.74
N ARG A 35 -9.28 0.05 14.85
CA ARG A 35 -9.57 0.85 16.05
C ARG A 35 -8.94 2.24 16.04
N TRP A 36 -8.19 2.59 14.99
CA TRP A 36 -7.55 3.89 14.91
C TRP A 36 -8.55 5.01 14.60
N ASP A 37 -8.18 6.22 14.98
CA ASP A 37 -8.91 7.45 14.68
C ASP A 37 -8.89 7.77 13.17
N GLU A 38 -9.69 8.74 12.78
CA GLU A 38 -9.93 9.09 11.38
C GLU A 38 -8.66 9.60 10.67
N ALA A 39 -7.84 10.42 11.34
CA ALA A 39 -6.59 10.93 10.79
C ALA A 39 -5.58 9.80 10.53
N SER A 40 -5.51 8.82 11.43
CA SER A 40 -4.68 7.63 11.27
C SER A 40 -5.13 6.72 10.14
N LYS A 41 -6.44 6.56 9.96
CA LYS A 41 -7.02 5.84 8.81
C LYS A 41 -6.78 6.58 7.49
N ALA A 42 -6.92 7.91 7.49
CA ALA A 42 -6.59 8.74 6.35
C ALA A 42 -5.11 8.63 5.97
N SER A 43 -4.21 8.63 6.96
CA SER A 43 -2.77 8.43 6.78
C SER A 43 -2.46 7.12 6.05
N LEU A 44 -3.12 6.01 6.45
CA LEU A 44 -2.97 4.71 5.78
C LEU A 44 -3.42 4.76 4.32
N VAL A 45 -4.56 5.41 4.05
CA VAL A 45 -5.10 5.54 2.69
C VAL A 45 -4.17 6.36 1.80
N ILE A 46 -3.65 7.49 2.31
CA ILE A 46 -2.69 8.34 1.62
C ILE A 46 -1.42 7.55 1.31
N LEU A 47 -0.82 6.90 2.31
CA LEU A 47 0.39 6.10 2.13
C LEU A 47 0.19 4.94 1.16
N TRP A 48 -0.98 4.30 1.17
CA TRP A 48 -1.32 3.28 0.19
C TRP A 48 -1.35 3.85 -1.23
N GLY A 49 -2.00 5.00 -1.42
CA GLY A 49 -2.05 5.70 -2.71
C GLY A 49 -0.69 6.15 -3.23
N LEU A 50 0.23 6.53 -2.35
CA LEU A 50 1.56 6.99 -2.75
C LEU A 50 2.55 5.84 -2.95
N LEU A 51 2.48 4.79 -2.13
CA LEU A 51 3.52 3.77 -2.07
C LEU A 51 3.12 2.44 -2.70
N VAL A 52 1.82 2.09 -2.66
CA VAL A 52 1.31 0.80 -3.16
C VAL A 52 0.68 0.95 -4.54
N TYR A 53 -0.18 1.96 -4.74
CA TYR A 53 -0.89 2.16 -6.00
C TYR A 53 0.04 2.24 -7.23
N PRO A 54 1.18 2.97 -7.22
CA PRO A 54 2.06 3.05 -8.39
C PRO A 54 2.72 1.70 -8.75
N GLN A 55 2.77 0.74 -7.82
CA GLN A 55 3.27 -0.61 -8.09
C GLN A 55 2.19 -1.52 -8.70
N LEU A 56 0.92 -1.19 -8.50
CA LEU A 56 -0.21 -1.90 -9.09
C LEU A 56 -0.54 -1.37 -10.49
N ASP A 57 -0.37 -0.07 -10.70
CA ASP A 57 -0.74 0.58 -11.95
C ASP A 57 0.25 0.26 -13.09
N PRO A 58 -0.20 -0.34 -14.21
CA PRO A 58 0.69 -0.74 -15.31
C PRO A 58 1.49 0.42 -15.92
N GLU A 59 0.94 1.64 -15.91
CA GLU A 59 1.60 2.84 -16.44
C GLU A 59 2.76 3.32 -15.54
N SER A 60 2.73 2.96 -14.26
CA SER A 60 3.71 3.41 -13.25
C SER A 60 4.74 2.32 -12.89
N LYS A 61 4.48 1.06 -13.22
CA LYS A 61 5.31 -0.12 -12.85
C LYS A 61 6.79 -0.04 -13.24
N ASN A 62 7.15 0.76 -14.23
CA ASN A 62 8.54 0.87 -14.71
C ASN A 62 9.41 1.85 -13.87
N ARG A 63 8.86 2.46 -12.82
CA ARG A 63 9.55 3.52 -12.04
C ARG A 63 10.29 3.02 -10.79
N GLY A 64 10.39 1.70 -10.60
CA GLY A 64 11.03 1.13 -9.41
C GLY A 64 10.11 1.11 -8.18
N ARG A 65 10.68 0.88 -6.99
CA ARG A 65 9.92 0.90 -5.74
C ARG A 65 9.63 2.35 -5.33
N PRO A 66 8.35 2.77 -5.22
CA PRO A 66 8.02 4.11 -4.78
C PRO A 66 8.56 4.36 -3.37
N ALA A 67 9.23 5.50 -3.22
CA ALA A 67 9.72 6.03 -1.96
C ALA A 67 9.43 7.54 -1.95
N MET A 68 9.03 8.08 -0.80
CA MET A 68 8.78 9.51 -0.65
C MET A 68 9.27 10.00 0.70
N HIS A 69 9.80 11.22 0.75
CA HIS A 69 10.24 11.85 1.99
C HIS A 69 9.04 12.15 2.90
N LYS A 70 9.19 11.88 4.20
CA LYS A 70 8.12 12.06 5.19
C LYS A 70 7.67 13.52 5.33
N GLU A 71 8.59 14.46 5.11
CA GLU A 71 8.33 15.91 5.13
C GLU A 71 7.49 16.34 3.93
N GLU A 72 7.73 15.73 2.77
CA GLU A 72 6.96 16.00 1.56
C GLU A 72 5.52 15.50 1.68
N ILE A 73 5.34 14.28 2.20
CA ILE A 73 4.01 13.73 2.49
C ILE A 73 3.25 14.65 3.44
N TYR A 74 3.91 15.10 4.52
CA TYR A 74 3.29 16.01 5.47
C TYR A 74 2.88 17.34 4.82
N ARG A 75 3.76 17.94 4.02
CA ARG A 75 3.46 19.21 3.32
C ARG A 75 2.25 19.09 2.39
N LEU A 76 2.12 17.96 1.68
CA LEU A 76 1.04 17.74 0.72
C LEU A 76 -0.30 17.44 1.40
N PHE A 77 -0.28 16.76 2.55
CA PHE A 77 -1.49 16.24 3.18
C PHE A 77 -1.72 16.74 4.61
N LYS A 78 -1.08 17.84 5.04
CA LYS A 78 -1.15 18.38 6.42
C LYS A 78 -2.58 18.49 6.97
N GLU A 79 -3.55 18.84 6.13
CA GLU A 79 -4.96 18.99 6.52
C GLU A 79 -5.61 17.68 6.96
N HIS A 80 -5.08 16.54 6.53
CA HIS A 80 -5.58 15.19 6.82
C HIS A 80 -4.72 14.45 7.85
N LEU A 81 -3.47 14.89 8.05
CA LEU A 81 -2.48 14.24 8.92
C LEU A 81 -2.40 14.85 10.32
N GLY A 82 -3.05 16.00 10.53
CA GLY A 82 -3.00 16.74 11.79
C GLY A 82 -1.70 17.52 11.95
N THR A 83 -1.27 17.72 13.19
CA THR A 83 -0.01 18.42 13.50
C THR A 83 1.21 17.56 13.16
N GLN A 84 2.36 18.20 12.97
CA GLN A 84 3.61 17.49 12.64
C GLN A 84 3.99 16.46 13.71
N THR A 85 3.79 16.78 14.98
CA THR A 85 4.05 15.86 16.10
C THR A 85 3.14 14.63 16.05
N GLN A 86 1.86 14.81 15.69
CA GLN A 86 0.93 13.70 15.51
C GLN A 86 1.32 12.83 14.33
N TRP A 87 1.73 13.44 13.22
CA TRP A 87 2.24 12.73 12.05
C TRP A 87 3.49 11.89 12.37
N GLU A 88 4.47 12.45 13.08
CA GLU A 88 5.69 11.74 13.46
C GLU A 88 5.40 10.57 14.44
N GLY A 89 4.49 10.78 15.39
CA GLY A 89 4.01 9.73 16.28
C GLY A 89 3.32 8.60 15.52
N MET A 90 2.46 8.96 14.56
CA MET A 90 1.76 7.99 13.71
C MET A 90 2.72 7.21 12.81
N LEU A 91 3.71 7.88 12.20
CA LEU A 91 4.74 7.21 11.40
C LEU A 91 5.54 6.19 12.22
N THR A 92 5.84 6.52 13.48
CA THR A 92 6.50 5.59 14.41
C THR A 92 5.63 4.36 14.64
N GLN A 93 4.35 4.55 14.93
CA GLN A 93 3.39 3.46 15.11
C GLN A 93 3.21 2.61 13.84
N LEU A 94 3.12 3.25 12.67
CA LEU A 94 3.02 2.57 11.37
C LEU A 94 4.25 1.71 11.07
N ARG A 95 5.45 2.20 11.42
CA ARG A 95 6.70 1.43 11.29
C ARG A 95 6.68 0.22 12.22
N ASP A 96 6.30 0.40 13.46
CA ASP A 96 6.34 -0.68 14.48
C ASP A 96 5.41 -1.84 14.12
N TYR A 97 4.35 -1.58 13.36
CA TYR A 97 3.45 -2.60 12.82
C TYR A 97 3.77 -3.05 11.37
N ASP A 98 4.91 -2.65 10.79
CA ASP A 98 5.33 -2.94 9.41
C ASP A 98 4.33 -2.50 8.32
N TYR A 99 3.62 -1.39 8.53
CA TYR A 99 2.90 -0.70 7.45
C TYR A 99 3.88 0.10 6.59
N VAL A 100 4.89 0.72 7.20
CA VAL A 100 5.91 1.48 6.47
C VAL A 100 7.31 1.08 6.91
N ARG A 101 8.29 1.31 6.04
CA ARG A 101 9.71 1.11 6.32
C ARG A 101 10.48 2.37 6.01
N PHE A 102 11.32 2.78 6.94
CA PHE A 102 12.22 3.91 6.73
C PHE A 102 13.50 3.45 6.05
N THR A 103 13.92 4.22 5.06
CA THR A 103 15.20 4.06 4.39
C THR A 103 16.26 4.99 5.01
N ARG A 104 17.53 4.78 4.68
CA ARG A 104 18.66 5.50 5.31
C ARG A 104 18.67 7.00 5.01
N ASP A 105 18.05 7.41 3.92
CA ASP A 105 17.86 8.77 3.42
C ASP A 105 16.64 9.47 4.05
N GLY A 106 15.90 8.81 4.96
CA GLY A 106 14.70 9.38 5.58
C GLY A 106 13.43 9.27 4.73
N SER A 107 13.51 8.58 3.60
CA SER A 107 12.34 8.24 2.79
C SER A 107 11.51 7.10 3.40
N ILE A 108 10.25 7.05 3.01
CA ILE A 108 9.28 6.04 3.44
C ILE A 108 8.97 5.12 2.26
N THR A 109 9.01 3.82 2.51
CA THR A 109 8.58 2.78 1.56
C THR A 109 7.47 1.91 2.16
N ALA A 110 6.71 1.23 1.29
CA ALA A 110 5.64 0.33 1.74
C ALA A 110 6.19 -0.88 2.50
N GLY A 111 5.73 -1.08 3.74
CA GLY A 111 5.89 -2.31 4.50
C GLY A 111 4.86 -3.36 4.08
N THR A 112 4.99 -4.59 4.57
CA THR A 112 4.15 -5.71 4.12
C THR A 112 2.69 -5.50 4.52
N ARG A 113 2.42 -4.91 5.68
CA ARG A 113 1.04 -4.72 6.15
C ARG A 113 0.27 -3.64 5.40
N LEU A 114 0.96 -2.70 4.76
CA LEU A 114 0.27 -1.66 3.97
C LEU A 114 -0.41 -2.25 2.73
N TRP A 115 0.17 -3.29 2.13
CA TRP A 115 -0.45 -4.00 1.00
C TRP A 115 -1.80 -4.63 1.35
N THR A 116 -1.95 -5.05 2.60
CA THR A 116 -3.15 -5.74 3.10
C THR A 116 -4.00 -4.87 4.03
N ALA A 117 -3.59 -3.61 4.27
CA ALA A 117 -4.28 -2.71 5.18
C ALA A 117 -5.66 -2.30 4.66
N VAL A 118 -5.85 -2.36 3.35
CA VAL A 118 -7.07 -1.93 2.68
C VAL A 118 -7.45 -2.96 1.62
N ASP A 119 -8.73 -2.96 1.25
CA ASP A 119 -9.20 -3.71 0.09
C ASP A 119 -8.60 -3.07 -1.18
N GLY A 120 -7.48 -3.61 -1.63
CA GLY A 120 -6.71 -3.06 -2.74
C GLY A 120 -7.50 -2.97 -4.05
N ALA A 121 -8.47 -3.86 -4.28
CA ALA A 121 -9.31 -3.81 -5.48
C ALA A 121 -10.31 -2.64 -5.41
N LYS A 122 -10.92 -2.40 -4.24
CA LYS A 122 -11.78 -1.22 -4.04
C LYS A 122 -10.95 0.07 -4.09
N MET A 123 -9.83 0.11 -3.38
CA MET A 123 -8.96 1.28 -3.34
C MET A 123 -8.37 1.62 -4.70
N TYR A 124 -7.94 0.62 -5.48
CA TYR A 124 -7.49 0.83 -6.86
C TYR A 124 -8.58 1.46 -7.72
N ARG A 125 -9.83 0.97 -7.64
CA ARG A 125 -10.95 1.57 -8.38
C ARG A 125 -11.19 3.02 -7.97
N VAL A 126 -11.16 3.30 -6.66
CA VAL A 126 -11.31 4.66 -6.13
C VAL A 126 -10.19 5.57 -6.64
N PHE A 127 -8.92 5.19 -6.43
CA PHE A 127 -7.74 5.98 -6.83
C PHE A 127 -7.59 6.16 -8.35
N ARG A 128 -7.95 5.15 -9.15
CA ARG A 128 -7.96 5.27 -10.61
C ARG A 128 -9.06 6.22 -11.09
N SER A 129 -10.16 6.30 -10.36
CA SER A 129 -11.27 7.21 -10.67
C SER A 129 -11.11 8.61 -10.08
N SER A 130 -10.30 8.77 -9.02
CA SER A 130 -10.05 10.04 -8.36
C SER A 130 -8.79 10.70 -8.90
N ASN A 131 -8.81 12.02 -9.05
CA ASN A 131 -7.75 12.83 -9.67
C ASN A 131 -6.40 12.84 -8.92
N LEU A 132 -6.23 12.08 -7.83
CA LEU A 132 -4.94 11.89 -7.15
C LEU A 132 -3.90 11.25 -8.08
N SER A 133 -4.33 10.35 -8.97
CA SER A 133 -3.48 9.81 -10.04
C SER A 133 -3.11 10.83 -11.13
N ARG A 134 -3.95 11.86 -11.36
CA ARG A 134 -3.70 12.90 -12.38
C ARG A 134 -2.79 14.04 -11.91
N GLN A 135 -2.82 14.42 -10.64
CA GLN A 135 -1.99 15.53 -10.16
C GLN A 135 -0.50 15.18 -10.05
N GLU A 136 -0.16 13.95 -9.66
CA GLU A 136 1.22 13.45 -9.72
C GLU A 136 1.74 13.38 -11.17
N TRP A 137 0.89 13.00 -12.14
CA TRP A 137 1.24 12.98 -13.56
C TRP A 137 1.46 14.39 -14.15
N LEU A 138 0.73 15.40 -13.68
CA LEU A 138 0.86 16.79 -14.14
C LEU A 138 2.06 17.52 -13.53
N ARG A 139 2.50 17.16 -12.32
CA ARG A 139 3.69 17.76 -11.70
C ARG A 139 5.00 17.27 -12.31
N GLU A 140 5.15 15.96 -12.53
CA GLU A 140 6.37 15.42 -13.13
C GLU A 140 6.60 15.82 -14.59
N LYS A 141 5.53 16.15 -15.33
CA LYS A 141 5.68 16.69 -16.69
C LYS A 141 6.15 18.14 -16.72
N LYS A 142 5.95 18.89 -15.65
CA LYS A 142 6.36 20.30 -15.58
C LYS A 142 7.86 20.43 -15.29
N ASP A 143 8.41 19.56 -14.43
CA ASP A 143 9.84 19.57 -14.07
C ASP A 143 10.78 18.99 -15.15
N LYS A 144 10.23 18.46 -16.26
CA LYS A 144 11.01 17.98 -17.42
C LYS A 144 10.93 18.90 -18.63
N GLN A 145 10.28 20.05 -18.51
CA GLN A 145 10.06 20.99 -19.60
C GLN A 145 10.66 22.38 -19.34
N ASP A 146 11.31 22.57 -18.19
CA ASP A 146 12.14 23.74 -17.83
C ASP A 146 13.63 23.38 -17.82
#